data_AF-A0A388PWE5-F1
#
_entry.id   AF-A0A388PWE5-F1
#
_cell.length_a   1.000
_cell.length_b   1.000
_cell.length_c   1.000
_cell.angle_alpha   90.00
_cell.angle_beta   90.00
_cell.angle_gamma   90.00
#
_symmetry.space_group_name_H-M   'P 1'
#
loop_
_entity.id
_entity.type
_entity.pdbx_description
1 polymer ?
#
loop_
_entity_poly.entity_id
_entity_poly.type
_entity_poly.pdbx_seq_one_letter_code
_entity_poly.pdbx_strand_id
1 'polypeptide(L)' 'MEFALNKGVLLSCDGPDNNVLKIKPPLIISKSDVDHLLNVFSDWLDK' A
#
# COMPACT_ATOMS: atom_id res chain seq x y z
N MET A 1 3.98 7.93 0.85
CA MET A 1 2.62 7.66 0.34
C MET A 1 2.45 8.05 -1.12
N GLU A 2 2.95 9.20 -1.58
CA GLU A 2 2.87 9.61 -3.00
C GLU A 2 3.42 8.56 -3.97
N PHE A 3 4.49 7.85 -3.60
CA PHE A 3 5.05 6.78 -4.41
C PHE A 3 4.01 5.68 -4.75
N ALA A 4 3.32 5.14 -3.74
CA ALA A 4 2.31 4.11 -3.93
C ALA A 4 1.08 4.64 -4.68
N LEU A 5 0.65 5.88 -4.38
CA LEU A 5 -0.47 6.53 -5.06
C LEU A 5 -0.24 6.65 -6.58
N ASN A 6 0.97 7.05 -6.98
CA ASN A 6 1.36 7.14 -8.40
C ASN A 6 1.41 5.78 -9.11
N LYS A 7 1.41 4.67 -8.35
CA LYS A 7 1.34 3.29 -8.83
C LYS A 7 -0.07 2.69 -8.73
N GLY A 8 -1.08 3.51 -8.43
CA GLY A 8 -2.48 3.07 -8.31
C GLY A 8 -2.80 2.37 -6.99
N VAL A 9 -1.93 2.46 -5.99
CA VAL A 9 -2.13 1.85 -4.67
C VAL A 9 -2.52 2.93 -3.66
N LEU A 10 -3.74 2.82 -3.13
CA LEU A 10 -4.26 3.73 -2.11
C LEU A 10 -4.01 3.16 -0.71
N LEU A 11 -3.28 3.92 0.09
CA LEU A 11 -2.95 3.59 1.47
C LEU A 11 -3.25 4.78 2.37
N SER A 12 -3.33 4.51 3.67
CA SER A 12 -3.52 5.54 4.69
C SER A 12 -2.56 5.29 5.84
N CYS A 13 -2.15 6.37 6.51
CA CYS A 13 -1.44 6.30 7.78
C CYS A 13 -2.39 6.55 8.96
N ASP A 14 -1.96 6.18 10.15
CA ASP A 14 -2.72 6.30 11.39
C ASP A 14 -1.84 6.41 12.62
N GLY A 15 -2.52 6.54 13.75
CA GLY A 15 -1.92 6.63 15.07
C GLY A 15 -1.61 8.08 15.42
N PRO A 16 -1.38 8.38 16.70
CA PRO A 16 -1.05 9.74 17.15
C PRO A 16 0.15 10.34 16.40
N ASP A 17 1.09 9.49 16.00
CA ASP A 17 2.33 9.89 15.35
C ASP A 17 2.36 9.63 13.83
N ASN A 18 1.22 9.27 13.22
CA ASN A 18 1.12 8.92 11.78
C ASN A 18 2.11 7.85 11.31
N ASN A 19 2.59 6.99 12.22
CA ASN A 19 3.62 5.98 11.98
C ASN A 19 3.04 4.57 11.76
N VAL A 20 1.71 4.43 11.75
CA VAL A 20 1.04 3.15 11.49
C VAL A 20 0.48 3.13 10.09
N LEU A 21 0.96 2.21 9.26
CA LEU A 21 0.41 2.00 7.92
C LEU A 21 -0.87 1.15 8.00
N LYS A 22 -1.98 1.67 7.49
CA LYS A 22 -3.28 0.98 7.43
C LYS A 22 -3.54 0.42 6.04
N ILE A 23 -3.83 -0.87 5.99
CA ILE A 23 -4.25 -1.59 4.78
C ILE A 23 -5.72 -1.98 4.93
N LYS A 24 -6.56 -1.54 4.00
CA LYS A 24 -8.02 -1.78 4.01
C LYS A 24 -8.50 -2.11 2.60
N PRO A 25 -8.30 -3.35 2.15
CA PRO A 25 -8.73 -3.75 0.82
C PRO A 25 -10.25 -3.98 0.78
N PRO A 26 -10.86 -3.94 -0.41
CA PRO A 26 -12.21 -4.49 -0.60
C PRO A 26 -12.25 -5.98 -0.22
N LEU A 27 -13.39 -6.47 0.26
CA LEU A 27 -13.55 -7.89 0.63
C LEU A 27 -13.36 -8.85 -0.55
N ILE A 28 -13.60 -8.38 -1.77
CA ILE A 28 -13.46 -9.13 -3.02
C ILE A 28 -12.06 -9.03 -3.63
N ILE A 29 -11.04 -8.64 -2.86
CA ILE A 29 -9.67 -8.51 -3.35
C ILE A 29 -9.14 -9.85 -3.91
N SER A 30 -8.46 -9.79 -5.05
CA SER A 30 -7.83 -10.94 -5.67
C SER A 30 -6.37 -11.10 -5.23
N LYS A 31 -5.81 -12.30 -5.46
CA LYS A 31 -4.37 -12.53 -5.24
C LYS A 31 -3.51 -11.59 -6.10
N SER A 32 -3.89 -11.34 -7.34
CA SER A 32 -3.16 -10.42 -8.24
C SER A 32 -3.13 -8.98 -7.71
N ASP A 33 -4.19 -8.51 -7.06
CA ASP A 33 -4.21 -7.18 -6.44
C ASP A 33 -3.22 -7.09 -5.28
N VAL A 34 -3.15 -8.15 -4.47
CA VAL A 34 -2.17 -8.26 -3.37
C VAL A 34 -0.75 -8.34 -3.92
N ASP A 35 -0.52 -9.12 -4.97
CA ASP A 35 0.79 -9.23 -5.61
C ASP A 35 1.24 -7.87 -6.20
N HIS A 36 0.31 -7.08 -6.76
CA HIS A 36 0.58 -5.70 -7.21
C HIS A 36 1.01 -4.80 -6.05
N LEU A 37 0.29 -4.83 -4.92
CA LEU A 37 0.66 -4.07 -3.71
C LEU A 37 2.08 -4.42 -3.23
N LEU A 38 2.41 -5.72 -3.17
CA LEU A 38 3.70 -6.20 -2.70
C LEU A 38 4.85 -5.81 -3.64
N ASN A 39 4.62 -5.84 -4.96
CA ASN A 39 5.59 -5.37 -5.94
C ASN A 39 5.87 -3.87 -5.78
N VAL A 40 4.82 -3.06 -5.60
CA VAL A 40 4.97 -1.61 -5.33
C VAL A 40 5.74 -1.36 -4.04
N PHE A 41 5.59 -2.20 -3.00
CA PHE A 41 6.32 -2.04 -1.75
C PHE A 41 7.79 -2.41 -1.90
N SER A 42 8.07 -3.48 -2.63
CA SER A 42 9.45 -3.90 -2.93
C SER A 42 10.17 -2.78 -3.69
N ASP A 43 9.57 -2.27 -4.77
CA ASP A 43 10.09 -1.13 -5.53
C ASP A 43 10.30 0.15 -4.69
N TRP A 44 9.50 0.33 -3.63
CA TRP A 44 9.64 1.49 -2.74
C TRP A 44 10.81 1.30 -1.77
N LEU A 45 10.96 0.11 -1.20
CA LEU A 45 11.95 -0.20 -0.17
C LEU A 45 13.35 -0.48 -0.75
N ASP A 46 13.43 -0.88 -2.02
CA ASP A 46 14.69 -1.08 -2.73
C ASP A 46 15.36 0.24 -3.20
N LYS A 47 14.75 1.40 -2.86
CA LYS A 47 15.32 2.73 -3.06
C LYS A 47 16.00 3.27 -1.82
#